data_AF-A0A965T9K9-F1
#
_entry.id   AF-A0A965T9K9-F1
#
_cell.length_a   1.000
_cell.length_b   1.000
_cell.length_c   1.000
_cell.angle_alpha   90.00
_cell.angle_beta   90.00
_cell.angle_gamma   90.00
#
_symmetry.space_group_name_H-M   'P 1'
#
loop_
_entity.id
_entity.type
_entity.pdbx_description
1 polymer ?
#
loop_
_entity_poly.entity_id
_entity_poly.type
_entity_poly.pdbx_seq_one_letter_code
_entity_poly.pdbx_strand_id
1 'polypeptide(L)'
;RINAGMKSALVRKLQRLSITYHKEIESGRIQSKFLRDLESIDAMIRNIVITLIPAFIGVFISIGISTFNAPVMTLFFLAIVPVNILVAKLFSKRIKMQNREFRLENESVSAKFTSMLTLLPVTKAHGLERNEINSFDSEVEKLTQKGLKVDNTNAYFGSWSWVISNIISVICLIFSAFLAIKGVIKVGDIVLYQALFGSINGNVLAIINSYPALITGSEAISSVSEIMISDDMEPIGNTKISHIQGNIAFNHVCYSYPDDPESYVINDLSLDVKAGECIAVVGPSGSGKGTICKRLIEEMKNIKVSVSATTRKPRVGEIESKNYFFIDEESFLKKICDEEFLEYALVYGNYYGTP
;
A
#
# COMPACT_ATOMS: atom_id res chain seq x y z
N ARG A 1 -0.81 21.53 -1.97
CA ARG A 1 0.64 21.78 -2.18
C ARG A 1 1.50 20.69 -1.53
N ILE A 2 1.33 20.37 -0.24
CA ILE A 2 2.06 19.29 0.45
C ILE A 2 1.94 17.95 -0.29
N ASN A 3 0.72 17.50 -0.59
CA ASN A 3 0.47 16.25 -1.31
C ASN A 3 1.18 16.19 -2.69
N ALA A 4 1.12 17.27 -3.48
CA ALA A 4 1.83 17.36 -4.76
C ALA A 4 3.36 17.31 -4.60
N GLY A 5 3.90 17.93 -3.54
CA GLY A 5 5.31 17.87 -3.19
C GLY A 5 5.75 16.45 -2.81
N MET A 6 4.96 15.75 -1.99
CA MET A 6 5.21 14.36 -1.60
C MET A 6 5.17 13.44 -2.83
N LYS A 7 4.16 13.58 -3.70
CA LYS A 7 4.09 12.86 -4.98
C LYS A 7 5.34 13.08 -5.83
N SER A 8 5.80 14.33 -5.98
CA SER A 8 6.99 14.64 -6.76
C SER A 8 8.28 14.06 -6.14
N ALA A 9 8.45 14.18 -4.83
CA ALA A 9 9.62 13.65 -4.13
C ALA A 9 9.69 12.12 -4.23
N LEU A 10 8.56 11.44 -4.03
CA LEU A 10 8.45 9.98 -4.13
C LEU A 10 8.71 9.50 -5.55
N VAL A 11 8.14 10.15 -6.57
CA VAL A 11 8.44 9.82 -7.97
C VAL A 11 9.94 9.94 -8.26
N ARG A 12 10.59 11.01 -7.79
CA ARG A 12 12.05 11.15 -7.95
C ARG A 12 12.83 10.05 -7.24
N LYS A 13 12.40 9.63 -6.05
CA LYS A 13 13.05 8.54 -5.31
C LYS A 13 12.85 7.21 -6.05
N LEU A 14 11.63 6.88 -6.46
CA LEU A 14 11.33 5.65 -7.22
C LEU A 14 12.14 5.54 -8.51
N GLN A 15 12.34 6.66 -9.22
CA GLN A 15 13.16 6.72 -10.44
C GLN A 15 14.67 6.52 -10.18
N ARG A 16 15.12 6.61 -8.92
CA ARG A 16 16.51 6.38 -8.52
C ARG A 16 16.71 5.00 -7.89
N LEU A 17 15.66 4.29 -7.53
CA LEU A 17 15.78 2.96 -6.93
C LEU A 17 16.15 1.92 -8.01
N SER A 18 16.88 0.88 -7.60
CA SER A 18 17.38 -0.15 -8.49
C SER A 18 16.26 -0.95 -9.17
N ILE A 19 16.56 -1.51 -10.35
CA ILE A 19 15.69 -2.46 -11.03
C ILE A 19 15.37 -3.69 -10.17
N THR A 20 16.29 -4.08 -9.27
CA THR A 20 16.06 -5.19 -8.32
C THR A 20 14.94 -4.84 -7.34
N TYR A 21 14.97 -3.64 -6.76
CA TYR A 21 13.91 -3.12 -5.90
C TYR A 21 12.53 -3.15 -6.58
N HIS A 22 12.47 -2.75 -7.86
CA HIS A 22 11.23 -2.78 -8.65
C HIS A 22 10.77 -4.19 -9.05
N LYS A 23 11.66 -5.19 -9.05
CA LYS A 23 11.30 -6.60 -9.29
C LYS A 23 10.77 -7.25 -8.01
N GLU A 24 11.33 -6.91 -6.85
CA GLU A 24 10.89 -7.44 -5.55
C GLU A 24 9.52 -6.89 -5.14
N ILE A 25 9.26 -5.62 -5.42
CA ILE A 25 7.96 -5.03 -5.16
C ILE A 25 7.11 -5.09 -6.43
N GLU A 26 6.08 -5.94 -6.43
CA GLU A 26 5.11 -6.02 -7.52
C GLU A 26 4.66 -4.60 -7.95
N SER A 27 4.94 -4.22 -9.20
CA SER A 27 4.67 -2.87 -9.74
C SER A 27 3.22 -2.39 -9.49
N GLY A 28 2.24 -3.32 -9.52
CA GLY A 28 0.83 -3.01 -9.20
C GLY A 28 0.55 -2.74 -7.72
N ARG A 29 1.31 -3.38 -6.82
CA ARG A 29 1.25 -3.17 -5.36
C ARG A 29 1.88 -1.82 -5.00
N ILE A 30 2.94 -1.40 -5.70
CA ILE A 30 3.49 -0.04 -5.54
C ILE A 30 2.41 0.98 -5.89
N GLN A 31 1.81 0.90 -7.07
CA GLN A 31 0.90 1.94 -7.57
C GLN A 31 -0.35 2.13 -6.68
N SER A 32 -1.06 1.04 -6.37
CA SER A 32 -2.35 1.12 -5.67
C SER A 32 -2.18 1.39 -4.17
N LYS A 33 -1.17 0.79 -3.53
CA LYS A 33 -0.87 1.04 -2.12
C LYS A 33 -0.38 2.47 -1.92
N PHE A 34 0.51 2.96 -2.79
CA PHE A 34 1.07 4.31 -2.73
C PHE A 34 0.02 5.42 -2.80
N LEU A 35 -0.87 5.36 -3.80
CA LEU A 35 -1.88 6.40 -3.97
C LEU A 35 -2.81 6.46 -2.76
N ARG A 36 -3.21 5.29 -2.26
CA ARG A 36 -4.03 5.16 -1.05
C ARG A 36 -3.32 5.67 0.20
N ASP A 37 -2.05 5.36 0.37
CA ASP A 37 -1.27 5.80 1.53
C ASP A 37 -1.10 7.33 1.50
N LEU A 38 -0.84 7.93 0.33
CA LEU A 38 -0.81 9.40 0.18
C LEU A 38 -2.15 10.07 0.45
N GLU A 39 -3.26 9.48 0.00
CA GLU A 39 -4.61 9.97 0.33
C GLU A 39 -4.88 9.89 1.83
N SER A 40 -4.43 8.83 2.48
CA SER A 40 -4.55 8.66 3.94
C SER A 40 -3.77 9.73 4.71
N ILE A 41 -2.58 10.10 4.24
CA ILE A 41 -1.79 11.21 4.82
C ILE A 41 -2.51 12.55 4.62
N ASP A 42 -3.07 12.81 3.42
CA ASP A 42 -3.83 14.03 3.15
C ASP A 42 -5.07 14.13 4.06
N ALA A 43 -5.79 13.02 4.22
CA ALA A 43 -6.94 12.93 5.13
C ALA A 43 -6.54 13.20 6.59
N MET A 44 -5.42 12.63 7.05
CA MET A 44 -4.90 12.90 8.40
C MET A 44 -4.55 14.37 8.59
N ILE A 45 -3.82 14.98 7.65
CA ILE A 45 -3.45 16.40 7.73
C ILE A 45 -4.69 17.29 7.74
N ARG A 46 -5.66 17.02 6.86
CA ARG A 46 -6.94 17.75 6.85
C ARG A 46 -7.67 17.61 8.17
N ASN A 47 -7.74 16.41 8.71
CA ASN A 47 -8.37 16.18 10.00
C ASN A 47 -7.66 16.95 11.13
N ILE A 48 -6.32 16.97 11.15
CA ILE A 48 -5.56 17.78 12.12
C ILE A 48 -5.90 19.27 12.00
N VAL A 49 -5.89 19.81 10.78
CA VAL A 49 -6.06 21.26 10.53
C VAL A 49 -7.51 21.73 10.73
N ILE A 50 -8.48 20.96 10.24
CA ILE A 50 -9.90 21.36 10.22
C ILE A 50 -10.62 20.94 11.49
N THR A 51 -10.18 19.85 12.13
CA THR A 51 -10.90 19.27 13.27
C THR A 51 -10.12 19.41 14.57
N LEU A 52 -8.91 18.85 14.66
CA LEU A 52 -8.19 18.79 15.94
C LEU A 52 -7.73 20.16 16.43
N ILE A 53 -7.08 20.97 15.58
CA ILE A 53 -6.59 22.30 15.97
C ILE A 53 -7.76 23.19 16.45
N PRO A 54 -8.87 23.34 15.71
CA PRO A 54 -10.04 24.08 16.18
C PRO A 54 -10.66 23.49 17.45
N ALA A 55 -10.70 22.16 17.59
CA ALA A 55 -11.24 21.53 18.79
C ALA A 55 -10.41 21.88 20.04
N PHE A 56 -9.08 21.85 19.95
CA PHE A 56 -8.20 22.28 21.05
C PHE A 56 -8.38 23.76 21.36
N ILE A 57 -8.31 24.62 20.34
CA ILE A 57 -8.50 26.07 20.49
C ILE A 57 -9.87 26.37 21.12
N GLY A 58 -10.93 25.71 20.66
CA GLY A 58 -12.29 25.87 21.18
C GLY A 58 -12.42 25.48 22.64
N VAL A 59 -11.75 24.40 23.08
CA VAL A 59 -11.68 24.03 24.50
C VAL A 59 -10.94 25.10 25.31
N PHE A 60 -9.78 25.58 24.85
CA PHE A 60 -9.03 26.64 25.54
C PHE A 60 -9.82 27.95 25.65
N ILE A 61 -10.49 28.37 24.57
CA ILE A 61 -11.34 29.57 24.57
C ILE A 61 -12.50 29.39 25.56
N SER A 62 -13.16 28.23 25.55
CA SER A 62 -14.30 27.96 26.44
C SER A 62 -13.90 27.99 27.91
N ILE A 63 -12.75 27.38 28.26
CA ILE A 63 -12.20 27.41 29.63
C ILE A 63 -11.78 28.84 30.00
N GLY A 64 -11.16 29.58 29.07
CA GLY A 64 -10.74 30.97 29.26
C GLY A 64 -11.92 31.87 29.61
N ILE A 65 -12.95 31.89 28.75
CA ILE A 65 -14.17 32.69 28.96
C ILE A 65 -14.83 32.32 30.30
N SER A 66 -14.91 31.03 30.61
CA SER A 66 -15.50 30.56 31.87
C SER A 66 -14.75 31.09 33.09
N THR A 67 -13.41 31.09 33.05
CA THR A 67 -12.57 31.48 34.19
C THR A 67 -12.65 32.95 34.50
N PHE A 68 -12.75 33.82 33.48
CA PHE A 68 -12.87 35.26 33.68
C PHE A 68 -14.24 35.67 34.23
N ASN A 69 -15.32 35.01 33.82
CA ASN A 69 -16.68 35.39 34.22
C ASN A 69 -17.14 34.71 35.52
N ALA A 70 -16.88 33.41 35.68
CA ALA A 70 -17.31 32.66 36.87
C ALA A 70 -16.36 31.46 37.13
N PRO A 71 -15.37 31.61 38.04
CA PRO A 71 -14.40 30.54 38.35
C PRO A 71 -15.05 29.24 38.82
N VAL A 72 -16.21 29.35 39.48
CA VAL A 72 -17.00 28.20 39.95
C VAL A 72 -17.54 27.38 38.78
N MET A 73 -17.89 28.02 37.67
CA MET A 73 -18.38 27.33 36.46
C MET A 73 -17.23 26.63 35.72
N THR A 74 -16.02 27.17 35.78
CA THR A 74 -14.84 26.50 35.23
C THR A 74 -14.55 25.19 35.92
N LEU A 75 -14.69 25.12 37.25
CA LEU A 75 -14.50 23.89 38.00
C LEU A 75 -15.49 22.79 37.55
N PHE A 76 -16.73 23.18 37.24
CA PHE A 76 -17.73 22.29 36.70
C PHE A 76 -17.35 21.75 35.31
N PHE A 77 -16.92 22.62 34.38
CA PHE A 77 -16.44 22.16 33.07
C PHE A 77 -15.19 21.29 33.17
N LEU A 78 -14.25 21.63 34.05
CA LEU A 78 -13.05 20.85 34.31
C LEU A 78 -13.39 19.45 34.85
N ALA A 79 -14.45 19.31 35.66
CA ALA A 79 -14.93 18.03 36.17
C ALA A 79 -15.65 17.18 35.11
N ILE A 80 -16.27 17.79 34.10
CA ILE A 80 -16.97 17.08 33.02
C ILE A 80 -16.01 16.44 32.02
N VAL A 81 -14.90 17.12 31.69
CA VAL A 81 -13.89 16.59 30.76
C VAL A 81 -13.42 15.17 31.14
N PRO A 82 -12.99 14.87 32.39
CA PRO A 82 -12.59 13.52 32.77
C PRO A 82 -13.74 12.52 32.77
N VAL A 83 -14.99 12.95 33.02
CA VAL A 83 -16.17 12.08 32.91
C VAL A 83 -16.36 11.62 31.46
N ASN A 84 -16.29 12.55 30.50
CA ASN A 84 -16.39 12.21 29.08
C ASN A 84 -15.23 11.33 28.61
N ILE A 85 -14.00 11.61 29.06
CA ILE A 85 -12.83 10.77 28.75
C ILE A 85 -12.99 9.37 29.35
N LEU A 86 -13.51 9.25 30.58
CA LEU A 86 -13.74 7.97 31.23
C LEU A 86 -14.78 7.14 30.47
N VAL A 87 -15.90 7.74 30.08
CA VAL A 87 -16.93 7.10 29.25
C VAL A 87 -16.31 6.63 27.93
N ALA A 88 -15.56 7.48 27.23
CA ALA A 88 -14.87 7.11 26.00
C ALA A 88 -13.90 5.92 26.22
N LYS A 89 -13.12 5.94 27.32
CA LYS A 89 -12.13 4.89 27.63
C LYS A 89 -12.78 3.54 27.93
N LEU A 90 -13.88 3.52 28.69
CA LEU A 90 -14.61 2.28 29.03
C LEU A 90 -15.08 1.54 27.78
N PHE A 91 -15.58 2.26 26.77
CA PHE A 91 -16.06 1.66 25.53
C PHE A 91 -14.94 1.44 24.50
N SER A 92 -13.84 2.21 24.56
CA SER A 92 -12.74 2.12 23.60
C SER A 92 -12.14 0.72 23.47
N LYS A 93 -12.02 -0.05 24.56
CA LYS A 93 -11.45 -1.40 24.54
C LYS A 93 -12.32 -2.36 23.72
N ARG A 94 -13.64 -2.30 23.91
CA ARG A 94 -14.60 -3.17 23.21
C ARG A 94 -14.69 -2.80 21.73
N ILE A 95 -14.75 -1.51 21.41
CA ILE A 95 -14.76 -1.00 20.03
C ILE A 95 -13.47 -1.44 19.30
N LYS A 96 -12.29 -1.25 19.91
CA LYS A 96 -11.01 -1.67 19.32
C LYS A 96 -10.96 -3.17 19.05
N MET A 97 -11.43 -4.00 19.97
CA MET A 97 -11.44 -5.46 19.80
C MET A 97 -12.33 -5.89 18.65
N GLN A 98 -13.56 -5.37 18.57
CA GLN A 98 -14.49 -5.74 17.49
C GLN A 98 -14.06 -5.18 16.13
N ASN A 99 -13.54 -3.95 16.08
CA ASN A 99 -12.95 -3.40 14.84
C ASN A 99 -11.77 -4.24 14.36
N ARG A 100 -10.96 -4.79 15.27
CA ARG A 100 -9.87 -5.71 14.91
C ARG A 100 -10.41 -7.00 14.31
N GLU A 101 -11.43 -7.61 14.91
CA GLU A 101 -12.05 -8.82 14.36
C GLU A 101 -12.66 -8.58 12.98
N PHE A 102 -13.40 -7.48 12.80
CA PHE A 102 -13.94 -7.09 11.50
C PHE A 102 -12.84 -6.87 10.45
N ARG A 103 -11.74 -6.22 10.83
CA ARG A 103 -10.61 -5.98 9.93
C ARG A 103 -9.96 -7.29 9.46
N LEU A 104 -9.72 -8.23 10.37
CA LEU A 104 -9.13 -9.53 10.05
C LEU A 104 -10.05 -10.33 9.10
N GLU A 105 -11.36 -10.30 9.34
CA GLU A 105 -12.32 -10.97 8.46
C GLU A 105 -12.35 -10.31 7.07
N ASN A 106 -12.30 -8.98 7.00
CA ASN A 106 -12.28 -8.24 5.74
C ASN A 106 -10.99 -8.50 4.93
N GLU A 107 -9.85 -8.66 5.62
CA GLU A 107 -8.59 -9.09 5.01
C GLU A 107 -8.72 -10.52 4.44
N SER A 108 -9.34 -11.45 5.18
CA SER A 108 -9.62 -12.81 4.72
C SER A 108 -10.50 -12.84 3.46
N VAL A 109 -11.61 -12.10 3.46
CA VAL A 109 -12.51 -11.97 2.29
C VAL A 109 -11.75 -11.41 1.07
N SER A 110 -10.90 -10.41 1.27
CA SER A 110 -10.08 -9.82 0.20
C SER A 110 -9.08 -10.83 -0.38
N ALA A 111 -8.45 -11.64 0.48
CA ALA A 111 -7.53 -12.69 0.05
C ALA A 111 -8.26 -13.79 -0.74
N LYS A 112 -9.45 -14.21 -0.28
CA LYS A 112 -10.29 -15.19 -0.96
C LYS A 112 -10.77 -14.66 -2.32
N PHE A 113 -11.17 -13.40 -2.40
CA PHE A 113 -11.54 -12.74 -3.67
C PHE A 113 -10.38 -12.76 -4.67
N THR A 114 -9.16 -12.42 -4.22
CA THR A 114 -7.97 -12.46 -5.08
C THR A 114 -7.70 -13.88 -5.59
N SER A 115 -7.84 -14.88 -4.72
CA SER A 115 -7.68 -16.30 -5.06
C SER A 115 -8.75 -16.80 -6.05
N MET A 116 -9.98 -16.32 -5.90
CA MET A 116 -11.08 -16.61 -6.82
C MET A 116 -10.80 -16.05 -8.22
N LEU A 117 -10.26 -14.82 -8.31
CA LEU A 117 -9.92 -14.22 -9.60
C LEU A 117 -8.80 -14.97 -10.33
N THR A 118 -7.76 -15.41 -9.62
CA THR A 118 -6.68 -16.20 -10.22
C THR A 118 -7.14 -17.58 -10.67
N LEU A 119 -8.05 -18.22 -9.93
CA LEU A 119 -8.58 -19.55 -10.25
C LEU A 119 -9.80 -19.52 -11.17
N LEU A 120 -10.30 -18.34 -11.56
CA LEU A 120 -11.50 -18.19 -12.37
C LEU A 120 -11.51 -19.03 -13.66
N PRO A 121 -10.41 -19.15 -14.44
CA PRO A 121 -10.39 -20.02 -15.61
C PRO A 121 -10.55 -21.51 -15.26
N VAL A 122 -9.98 -21.95 -14.13
CA VAL A 122 -10.06 -23.34 -13.65
C VAL A 122 -11.49 -23.64 -13.21
N THR A 123 -12.10 -22.75 -12.42
CA THR A 123 -13.48 -22.91 -11.96
C THR A 123 -14.45 -23.01 -13.13
N LYS A 124 -14.26 -22.20 -14.20
CA LYS A 124 -15.06 -22.29 -15.43
C LYS A 124 -14.80 -23.58 -16.22
N ALA A 125 -13.55 -24.03 -16.31
CA ALA A 125 -13.21 -25.28 -17.00
C ALA A 125 -13.86 -26.51 -16.35
N HIS A 126 -14.07 -26.47 -15.03
CA HIS A 126 -14.67 -27.54 -14.25
C HIS A 126 -16.17 -27.34 -13.95
N GLY A 127 -16.80 -26.24 -14.38
CA GLY A 127 -18.23 -25.96 -14.13
C GLY A 127 -18.57 -25.78 -12.64
N LEU A 128 -17.63 -25.26 -11.85
CA LEU A 128 -17.74 -25.13 -10.38
C LEU A 128 -18.17 -23.74 -9.92
N GLU A 129 -18.69 -22.89 -10.81
CA GLU A 129 -18.98 -21.48 -10.51
C GLU A 129 -19.97 -21.34 -9.35
N ARG A 130 -20.99 -22.20 -9.30
CA ARG A 130 -22.00 -22.16 -8.23
C ARG A 130 -21.40 -22.49 -6.86
N ASN A 131 -20.47 -23.44 -6.81
CA ASN A 131 -19.82 -23.85 -5.57
C ASN A 131 -18.92 -22.72 -5.05
N GLU A 132 -18.16 -22.08 -5.94
CA GLU A 132 -17.30 -20.96 -5.55
C GLU A 132 -18.12 -19.73 -5.12
N ILE A 133 -19.24 -19.44 -5.81
CA ILE A 133 -20.18 -18.38 -5.40
C ILE A 133 -20.72 -18.66 -3.99
N ASN A 134 -21.23 -19.87 -3.73
CA ASN A 134 -21.76 -20.23 -2.41
C ASN A 134 -20.68 -20.17 -1.31
N SER A 135 -19.45 -20.58 -1.64
CA SER A 135 -18.32 -20.46 -0.71
C SER A 135 -18.01 -18.99 -0.41
N PHE A 136 -18.00 -18.12 -1.41
CA PHE A 136 -17.73 -16.69 -1.23
C PHE A 136 -18.86 -16.00 -0.45
N ASP A 137 -20.12 -16.32 -0.75
CA ASP A 137 -21.29 -15.82 -0.02
C ASP A 137 -21.20 -16.14 1.47
N SER A 138 -20.73 -17.34 1.83
CA SER A 138 -20.54 -17.72 3.23
C SER A 138 -19.48 -16.88 3.97
N GLU A 139 -18.43 -16.43 3.27
CA GLU A 139 -17.39 -15.56 3.83
C GLU A 139 -17.91 -14.11 3.96
N VAL A 140 -18.69 -13.64 2.97
CA VAL A 140 -19.37 -12.34 3.03
C VAL A 140 -20.39 -12.32 4.17
N GLU A 141 -21.10 -13.41 4.43
CA GLU A 141 -22.04 -13.52 5.55
C GLU A 141 -21.32 -13.43 6.91
N LYS A 142 -20.19 -14.13 7.08
CA LYS A 142 -19.35 -14.00 8.29
C LYS A 142 -18.87 -12.56 8.49
N LEU A 143 -18.38 -11.92 7.42
CA LEU A 143 -17.98 -10.52 7.42
C LEU A 143 -19.15 -9.61 7.85
N THR A 144 -20.35 -9.87 7.32
CA THR A 144 -21.56 -9.13 7.66
C THR A 144 -21.92 -9.30 9.14
N GLN A 145 -21.86 -10.52 9.68
CA GLN A 145 -22.12 -10.76 11.11
C GLN A 145 -21.10 -10.07 12.02
N LYS A 146 -19.82 -10.02 11.62
CA LYS A 146 -18.79 -9.25 12.35
C LYS A 146 -19.02 -7.75 12.23
N GLY A 147 -19.42 -7.26 11.06
CA GLY A 147 -19.80 -5.87 10.82
C GLY A 147 -20.98 -5.43 11.69
N LEU A 148 -22.05 -6.23 11.74
CA LEU A 148 -23.20 -5.96 12.60
C LEU A 148 -22.84 -5.90 14.09
N LYS A 149 -21.87 -6.68 14.56
CA LYS A 149 -21.39 -6.57 15.95
C LYS A 149 -20.72 -5.22 16.21
N VAL A 150 -19.86 -4.77 15.28
CA VAL A 150 -19.23 -3.45 15.31
C VAL A 150 -20.28 -2.34 15.33
N ASP A 151 -21.24 -2.40 14.41
CA ASP A 151 -22.31 -1.41 14.28
C ASP A 151 -23.18 -1.37 15.53
N ASN A 152 -23.57 -2.53 16.08
CA ASN A 152 -24.31 -2.59 17.33
C ASN A 152 -23.52 -1.97 18.49
N THR A 153 -22.23 -2.28 18.61
CA THR A 153 -21.39 -1.70 19.67
C THR A 153 -21.24 -0.19 19.51
N ASN A 154 -21.09 0.30 18.29
CA ASN A 154 -21.05 1.74 18.00
C ASN A 154 -22.40 2.41 18.27
N ALA A 155 -23.52 1.77 17.90
CA ALA A 155 -24.87 2.28 18.13
C ALA A 155 -25.19 2.35 19.63
N TYR A 156 -24.86 1.32 20.41
CA TYR A 156 -25.00 1.35 21.86
C TYR A 156 -24.12 2.43 22.49
N PHE A 157 -22.86 2.55 22.07
CA PHE A 157 -21.97 3.60 22.55
C PHE A 157 -22.51 5.01 22.24
N GLY A 158 -22.90 5.26 20.99
CA GLY A 158 -23.46 6.54 20.56
C GLY A 158 -24.73 6.90 21.32
N SER A 159 -25.64 5.93 21.49
CA SER A 159 -26.90 6.12 22.23
C SER A 159 -26.65 6.44 23.70
N TRP A 160 -25.82 5.64 24.39
CA TRP A 160 -25.48 5.88 25.79
C TRP A 160 -24.74 7.20 25.98
N SER A 161 -23.78 7.51 25.10
CA SER A 161 -23.05 8.78 25.13
C SER A 161 -24.00 9.96 24.96
N TRP A 162 -24.95 9.88 24.03
CA TRP A 162 -25.92 10.95 23.81
C TRP A 162 -26.83 11.16 25.03
N VAL A 163 -27.32 10.08 25.65
CA VAL A 163 -28.13 10.18 26.89
C VAL A 163 -27.33 10.80 28.02
N ILE A 164 -26.09 10.34 28.26
CA ILE A 164 -25.21 10.89 29.29
C ILE A 164 -24.92 12.38 29.03
N SER A 165 -24.62 12.77 27.79
CA SER A 165 -24.42 14.17 27.43
C SER A 165 -25.66 15.02 27.69
N ASN A 166 -26.87 14.51 27.43
CA ASN A 166 -28.12 15.21 27.75
C ASN A 166 -28.32 15.37 29.26
N ILE A 167 -28.05 14.33 30.05
CA ILE A 167 -28.14 14.42 31.52
C ILE A 167 -27.16 15.48 32.05
N ILE A 168 -25.91 15.46 31.59
CA ILE A 168 -24.90 16.46 31.97
C ILE A 168 -25.33 17.87 31.52
N SER A 169 -25.96 17.99 30.35
CA SER A 169 -26.50 19.26 29.84
C SER A 169 -27.60 19.83 30.75
N VAL A 170 -28.50 18.98 31.26
CA VAL A 170 -29.53 19.38 32.22
C VAL A 170 -28.91 19.77 33.56
N ILE A 171 -27.91 19.01 34.04
CA ILE A 171 -27.17 19.36 35.26
C ILE A 171 -26.47 20.73 35.10
N CYS A 172 -25.86 20.99 33.93
CA CYS A 172 -25.24 22.26 33.57
C CYS A 172 -26.26 23.41 33.63
N LEU A 173 -27.45 23.21 33.09
CA LEU A 173 -28.54 24.18 33.12
C LEU A 173 -28.97 24.50 34.56
N ILE A 174 -29.23 23.48 35.38
CA ILE A 174 -29.66 23.64 36.78
C ILE A 174 -28.59 24.36 37.58
N PHE A 175 -27.32 23.99 37.40
CA PHE A 175 -26.20 24.61 38.10
C PHE A 175 -26.00 26.08 37.69
N SER A 176 -26.12 26.38 36.39
CA SER A 176 -26.07 27.75 35.88
C SER A 176 -27.24 28.59 36.40
N ALA A 177 -28.46 28.05 36.40
CA ALA A 177 -29.62 28.72 36.96
C ALA A 177 -29.46 29.02 38.46
N PHE A 178 -28.90 28.09 39.23
CA PHE A 178 -28.61 28.29 40.65
C PHE A 178 -27.59 29.41 40.89
N LEU A 179 -26.53 29.49 40.08
CA LEU A 179 -25.54 30.58 40.16
C LEU A 179 -26.14 31.94 39.78
N ALA A 180 -27.09 31.97 38.84
CA ALA A 180 -27.80 33.17 38.45
C ALA A 180 -28.72 33.67 39.57
N ILE A 181 -29.44 32.76 40.25
CA ILE A 181 -30.29 33.09 41.41
C ILE A 181 -29.44 33.65 42.57
N LYS A 182 -28.23 33.12 42.77
CA LYS A 182 -27.27 33.65 43.76
C LYS A 182 -26.63 35.00 43.36
N GLY A 183 -26.93 35.53 42.18
CA GLY A 183 -26.38 36.79 41.69
C GLY A 183 -24.90 36.72 41.28
N VAL A 184 -24.32 35.53 41.14
CA VAL A 184 -22.92 35.34 40.71
C VAL A 184 -22.77 35.58 39.21
N ILE A 185 -23.80 35.24 38.43
CA ILE A 185 -23.81 35.37 36.97
C ILE A 185 -25.13 36.03 36.50
N LYS A 186 -25.12 36.64 35.30
CA LYS A 186 -26.31 37.24 34.70
C LYS A 186 -27.18 36.17 34.05
N VAL A 187 -28.47 36.47 33.86
CA VAL A 187 -29.42 35.55 33.19
C VAL A 187 -28.96 35.20 31.75
N GLY A 188 -28.35 36.15 31.03
CA GLY A 188 -27.78 35.92 29.71
C GLY A 188 -26.61 34.94 29.69
N ASP A 189 -25.88 34.82 30.80
CA ASP A 189 -24.72 33.93 30.90
C ASP A 189 -25.15 32.45 30.93
N ILE A 190 -26.40 32.15 31.31
CA ILE A 190 -26.95 30.78 31.26
C ILE A 190 -26.92 30.25 29.82
N VAL A 191 -27.34 31.08 28.85
CA VAL A 191 -27.34 30.71 27.43
C VAL A 191 -25.91 30.57 26.92
N LEU A 192 -25.01 31.47 27.33
CA LEU A 192 -23.58 31.40 27.01
C LEU A 192 -22.97 30.08 27.49
N TYR A 193 -23.15 29.73 28.77
CA TYR A 193 -22.58 28.51 29.34
C TYR A 193 -23.16 27.25 28.71
N GLN A 194 -24.42 27.28 28.29
CA GLN A 194 -25.00 26.14 27.58
C GLN A 194 -24.46 25.97 26.16
N ALA A 195 -24.18 27.07 25.46
CA ALA A 195 -23.49 27.04 24.18
C ALA A 195 -22.03 26.55 24.33
N LEU A 196 -21.32 27.02 25.36
CA LEU A 196 -19.96 26.57 25.68
C LEU A 196 -19.93 25.07 26.02
N PHE A 197 -20.91 24.57 26.78
CA PHE A 197 -21.03 23.14 27.07
C PHE A 197 -21.20 22.32 25.79
N GLY A 198 -22.13 22.72 24.92
CA GLY A 198 -22.34 22.05 23.62
C GLY A 198 -21.06 22.04 22.77
N SER A 199 -20.34 23.16 22.73
CA SER A 199 -19.05 23.28 22.04
C SER A 199 -17.99 22.34 22.61
N ILE A 200 -17.81 22.30 23.94
CA ILE A 200 -16.86 21.39 24.60
C ILE A 200 -17.18 19.93 24.28
N ASN A 201 -18.45 19.54 24.37
CA ASN A 201 -18.87 18.17 24.05
C ASN A 201 -18.58 17.81 22.58
N GLY A 202 -18.88 18.73 21.66
CA GLY A 202 -18.57 18.60 20.24
C GLY A 202 -17.06 18.46 19.98
N ASN A 203 -16.24 19.27 20.63
CA ASN A 203 -14.78 19.24 20.51
C ASN A 203 -14.18 17.94 21.05
N VAL A 204 -14.68 17.42 22.19
CA VAL A 204 -14.25 16.13 22.74
C VAL A 204 -14.61 15.00 21.77
N LEU A 205 -15.82 14.99 21.23
CA LEU A 205 -16.24 13.98 20.27
C LEU A 205 -15.44 14.07 18.95
N ALA A 206 -15.11 15.28 18.52
CA ALA A 206 -14.26 15.52 17.36
C ALA A 206 -12.86 14.91 17.53
N ILE A 207 -12.27 15.01 18.74
CA ILE A 207 -10.98 14.36 19.05
C ILE A 207 -11.10 12.84 18.99
N ILE A 208 -12.17 12.26 19.54
CA ILE A 208 -12.41 10.80 19.52
C ILE A 208 -12.55 10.30 18.08
N ASN A 209 -13.36 11.00 17.26
CA ASN A 209 -13.61 10.62 15.87
C ASN A 209 -12.41 10.85 14.95
N SER A 210 -11.41 11.60 15.40
CA SER A 210 -10.15 11.82 14.68
C SER A 210 -9.15 10.68 14.86
N TYR A 211 -9.36 9.81 15.86
CA TYR A 211 -8.45 8.71 16.17
C TYR A 211 -8.16 7.76 15.00
N PRO A 212 -9.14 7.33 14.18
CA PRO A 212 -8.88 6.45 13.04
C PRO A 212 -7.99 7.14 11.97
N ALA A 213 -8.29 8.40 11.64
CA ALA A 213 -7.51 9.16 10.65
C ALA A 213 -6.05 9.33 11.07
N LEU A 214 -5.79 9.50 12.38
CA LEU A 214 -4.45 9.57 12.94
C LEU A 214 -3.68 8.25 12.81
N ILE A 215 -4.33 7.12 13.10
CA ILE A 215 -3.68 5.80 12.98
C ILE A 215 -3.34 5.51 11.52
N THR A 216 -4.32 5.61 10.63
CA THR A 216 -4.12 5.26 9.21
C THR A 216 -3.10 6.20 8.55
N GLY A 217 -3.13 7.49 8.88
CA GLY A 217 -2.11 8.43 8.41
C GLY A 217 -0.71 8.11 8.96
N SER A 218 -0.60 7.69 10.22
CA SER A 218 0.67 7.28 10.82
C SER A 218 1.27 6.03 10.17
N GLU A 219 0.43 5.01 9.90
CA GLU A 219 0.85 3.79 9.16
C GLU A 219 1.33 4.14 7.75
N ALA A 220 0.59 5.02 7.05
CA ALA A 220 0.97 5.49 5.72
C ALA A 220 2.29 6.29 5.71
N ILE A 221 2.53 7.14 6.72
CA ILE A 221 3.81 7.84 6.89
C ILE A 221 4.95 6.83 7.03
N SER A 222 4.78 5.80 7.86
CA SER A 222 5.80 4.76 8.04
C SER A 222 6.10 4.06 6.71
N SER A 223 5.08 3.68 5.95
CA SER A 223 5.28 3.00 4.66
C SER A 223 5.97 3.89 3.63
N VAL A 224 5.64 5.19 3.57
CA VAL A 224 6.30 6.14 2.67
C VAL A 224 7.74 6.40 3.12
N SER A 225 7.97 6.48 4.42
CA SER A 225 9.30 6.69 5.01
C SER A 225 10.25 5.55 4.68
N GLU A 226 9.78 4.30 4.71
CA GLU A 226 10.56 3.12 4.33
C GLU A 226 11.10 3.23 2.89
N ILE A 227 10.27 3.66 1.94
CA ILE A 227 10.69 3.88 0.54
C ILE A 227 11.70 5.03 0.43
N MET A 228 11.45 6.14 1.13
CA MET A 228 12.30 7.33 1.06
C MET A 228 13.71 7.08 1.61
N ILE A 229 13.83 6.20 2.62
CA ILE A 229 15.08 5.87 3.31
C ILE A 229 15.82 4.70 2.64
N SER A 230 15.19 3.95 1.73
CA SER A 230 15.86 2.84 1.01
C SER A 230 17.17 3.29 0.33
N ASP A 231 18.26 2.58 0.63
CA ASP A 231 19.61 2.86 0.09
C ASP A 231 19.90 2.16 -1.25
N ASP A 232 18.96 1.34 -1.75
CA ASP A 232 19.10 0.58 -3.00
C ASP A 232 18.93 1.48 -4.24
N MET A 233 19.88 2.39 -4.44
CA MET A 233 19.84 3.42 -5.47
C MET A 233 20.76 3.07 -6.64
N GLU A 234 20.29 3.30 -7.87
CA GLU A 234 21.15 3.21 -9.04
C GLU A 234 22.21 4.32 -9.04
N PRO A 235 23.47 3.99 -9.37
CA PRO A 235 24.52 4.99 -9.48
C PRO A 235 24.19 6.01 -10.57
N ILE A 236 24.15 7.28 -10.19
CA ILE A 236 23.90 8.39 -11.09
C ILE A 236 25.22 8.71 -11.82
N GLY A 237 25.32 8.26 -13.07
CA GLY A 237 26.45 8.59 -13.92
C GLY A 237 26.67 7.53 -14.99
N ASN A 238 26.53 7.92 -16.26
CA ASN A 238 27.05 7.12 -17.35
C ASN A 238 28.52 7.49 -17.53
N THR A 239 29.44 6.61 -17.11
CA THR A 239 30.78 6.64 -17.68
C THR A 239 30.63 6.38 -19.18
N LYS A 240 30.87 7.41 -20.00
CA LYS A 240 30.93 7.24 -21.45
C LYS A 240 32.17 6.40 -21.76
N ILE A 241 31.97 5.10 -21.94
CA ILE A 241 33.02 4.21 -22.41
C ILE A 241 33.23 4.57 -23.89
N SER A 242 34.39 5.15 -24.21
CA SER A 242 34.72 5.64 -25.55
C SER A 242 35.03 4.51 -26.53
N HIS A 243 35.62 3.41 -26.06
CA HIS A 243 35.92 2.23 -26.84
C HIS A 243 35.75 0.96 -26.01
N ILE A 244 35.01 -0.01 -26.56
CA ILE A 244 34.83 -1.35 -25.99
C ILE A 244 35.65 -2.30 -26.86
N GLN A 245 36.65 -2.96 -26.27
CA GLN A 245 37.46 -3.95 -26.98
C GLN A 245 36.73 -5.28 -27.19
N GLY A 246 35.71 -5.57 -26.35
CA GLY A 246 34.88 -6.78 -26.49
C GLY A 246 35.43 -8.03 -25.79
N ASN A 247 36.52 -7.91 -25.02
CA ASN A 247 37.00 -8.99 -24.17
C ASN A 247 36.13 -9.11 -22.91
N ILE A 248 35.67 -10.32 -22.57
CA ILE A 248 34.87 -10.62 -21.38
C ILE A 248 35.60 -11.67 -20.56
N ALA A 249 35.87 -11.38 -19.29
CA ALA A 249 36.50 -12.34 -18.38
C ALA A 249 35.66 -12.52 -17.11
N PHE A 250 35.35 -13.77 -16.80
CA PHE A 250 34.82 -14.23 -15.53
C PHE A 250 35.97 -14.80 -14.71
N ASN A 251 36.12 -14.33 -13.46
CA ASN A 251 37.16 -14.80 -12.54
C ASN A 251 36.50 -15.33 -11.27
N HIS A 252 36.52 -16.66 -11.08
CA HIS A 252 36.01 -17.33 -9.88
C HIS A 252 34.60 -16.87 -9.47
N VAL A 253 33.69 -16.80 -10.45
CA VAL A 253 32.34 -16.26 -10.23
C VAL A 253 31.45 -17.31 -9.56
N CYS A 254 30.92 -16.97 -8.40
CA CYS A 254 29.92 -17.75 -7.67
C CYS A 254 28.60 -16.97 -7.60
N TYR A 255 27.46 -17.66 -7.76
CA TYR A 255 26.15 -17.03 -7.67
C TYR A 255 25.08 -17.99 -7.15
N SER A 256 24.29 -17.46 -6.20
CA SER A 256 23.06 -18.07 -5.67
C SER A 256 21.91 -17.08 -5.81
N TYR A 257 20.69 -17.58 -6.00
CA TYR A 257 19.51 -16.72 -5.99
C TYR A 257 19.23 -16.23 -4.56
N PRO A 258 18.68 -15.01 -4.36
CA PRO A 258 18.38 -14.48 -3.03
C PRO A 258 17.44 -15.39 -2.21
N ASP A 259 16.53 -16.08 -2.89
CA ASP A 259 15.54 -16.97 -2.29
C ASP A 259 16.13 -18.31 -1.78
N ASP A 260 17.32 -18.68 -2.27
CA ASP A 260 18.03 -19.90 -1.88
C ASP A 260 19.56 -19.64 -1.85
N PRO A 261 20.06 -18.98 -0.78
CA PRO A 261 21.45 -18.53 -0.72
C PRO A 261 22.45 -19.69 -0.61
N GLU A 262 22.03 -20.84 -0.07
CA GLU A 262 22.90 -21.99 0.15
C GLU A 262 23.12 -22.83 -1.13
N SER A 263 22.29 -22.65 -2.15
CA SER A 263 22.38 -23.35 -3.43
C SER A 263 23.06 -22.49 -4.49
N TYR A 264 24.35 -22.74 -4.70
CA TYR A 264 25.11 -22.11 -5.79
C TYR A 264 24.66 -22.63 -7.15
N VAL A 265 24.01 -21.76 -7.93
CA VAL A 265 23.65 -22.03 -9.33
C VAL A 265 24.86 -21.90 -10.24
N ILE A 266 25.77 -21.00 -9.91
CA ILE A 266 27.10 -20.89 -10.53
C ILE A 266 28.11 -21.06 -9.39
N ASN A 267 29.02 -22.01 -9.53
CA ASN A 267 30.06 -22.26 -8.54
C ASN A 267 31.43 -22.22 -9.25
N ASP A 268 32.24 -21.24 -8.88
CA ASP A 268 33.62 -21.06 -9.34
C ASP A 268 33.81 -20.98 -10.87
N LEU A 269 32.95 -20.22 -11.56
CA LEU A 269 33.07 -20.05 -13.01
C LEU A 269 34.21 -19.10 -13.38
N SER A 270 35.21 -19.61 -14.10
CA SER A 270 36.25 -18.82 -14.74
C SER A 270 36.24 -19.03 -16.25
N LEU A 271 36.09 -17.94 -17.01
CA LEU A 271 35.94 -17.97 -18.47
C LEU A 271 36.54 -16.70 -19.06
N ASP A 272 37.46 -16.83 -20.01
CA ASP A 272 38.04 -15.71 -20.76
C ASP A 272 37.56 -15.78 -22.21
N VAL A 273 36.92 -14.71 -22.69
CA VAL A 273 36.31 -14.57 -24.01
C VAL A 273 36.96 -13.41 -24.72
N LYS A 274 37.63 -13.67 -25.83
CA LYS A 274 38.28 -12.61 -26.61
C LYS A 274 37.29 -11.94 -27.55
N ALA A 275 37.64 -10.72 -27.93
CA ALA A 275 36.91 -9.96 -28.94
C ALA A 275 36.72 -10.78 -30.23
N GLY A 276 35.46 -10.95 -30.64
CA GLY A 276 35.11 -11.69 -31.86
C GLY A 276 34.98 -13.21 -31.68
N GLU A 277 35.22 -13.75 -30.48
CA GLU A 277 34.95 -15.17 -30.21
C GLU A 277 33.45 -15.42 -29.99
N CYS A 278 32.95 -16.51 -30.60
CA CYS A 278 31.59 -16.99 -30.38
C CYS A 278 31.62 -18.13 -29.36
N ILE A 279 30.88 -17.98 -28.26
CA ILE A 279 30.78 -18.99 -27.20
C ILE A 279 29.35 -19.50 -27.11
N ALA A 280 29.19 -20.82 -27.22
CA ALA A 280 27.94 -21.50 -26.95
C ALA A 280 27.92 -22.03 -25.52
N VAL A 281 26.93 -21.61 -24.72
CA VAL A 281 26.73 -22.12 -23.35
C VAL A 281 25.75 -23.29 -23.40
N VAL A 282 26.26 -24.52 -23.25
CA VAL A 282 25.49 -25.76 -23.40
C VAL A 282 25.45 -26.54 -22.08
N GLY A 283 24.34 -27.25 -21.81
CA GLY A 283 24.18 -28.03 -20.59
C GLY A 283 22.74 -28.46 -20.29
N PRO A 284 22.51 -29.37 -19.33
CA PRO A 284 21.18 -29.89 -18.98
C PRO A 284 20.25 -28.82 -18.39
N SER A 285 18.94 -29.03 -18.42
CA SER A 285 17.97 -28.09 -17.82
C SER A 285 18.31 -27.84 -16.34
N GLY A 286 18.24 -26.59 -15.89
CA GLY A 286 18.62 -26.19 -14.53
C GLY A 286 20.11 -25.94 -14.28
N SER A 287 20.99 -26.16 -15.27
CA SER A 287 22.46 -25.98 -15.11
C SER A 287 22.95 -24.52 -15.06
N GLY A 288 22.09 -23.54 -14.80
CA GLY A 288 22.49 -22.12 -14.68
C GLY A 288 22.75 -21.34 -15.98
N LYS A 289 22.54 -21.92 -17.18
CA LYS A 289 22.77 -21.23 -18.49
C LYS A 289 22.04 -19.89 -18.61
N GLY A 290 20.75 -19.89 -18.30
CA GLY A 290 19.93 -18.67 -18.34
C GLY A 290 20.36 -17.65 -17.30
N THR A 291 20.88 -18.11 -16.16
CA THR A 291 21.40 -17.27 -15.07
C THR A 291 22.65 -16.52 -15.51
N ILE A 292 23.61 -17.20 -16.15
CA ILE A 292 24.82 -16.58 -16.73
C ILE A 292 24.43 -15.51 -17.76
N CYS A 293 23.54 -15.85 -18.70
CA CYS A 293 23.10 -14.91 -19.74
C CYS A 293 22.39 -13.69 -19.14
N LYS A 294 21.50 -13.90 -18.16
CA LYS A 294 20.77 -12.82 -17.48
C LYS A 294 21.72 -11.88 -16.74
N ARG A 295 22.72 -12.41 -16.05
CA ARG A 295 23.71 -11.60 -15.32
C ARG A 295 24.60 -10.80 -16.26
N LEU A 296 25.05 -11.39 -17.36
CA LEU A 296 25.77 -10.67 -18.41
C LEU A 296 24.98 -9.44 -18.90
N ILE A 297 23.69 -9.61 -19.15
CA ILE A 297 22.81 -8.52 -19.61
C ILE A 297 22.63 -7.45 -18.51
N GLU A 298 22.48 -7.86 -17.25
CA GLU A 298 22.30 -6.93 -16.12
C GLU A 298 23.57 -6.11 -15.81
N GLU A 299 24.76 -6.71 -15.91
CA GLU A 299 26.03 -6.05 -15.58
C GLU A 299 26.61 -5.28 -16.78
N MET A 300 26.42 -5.79 -18.00
CA MET A 300 26.97 -5.18 -19.21
C MET A 300 25.89 -4.42 -19.98
N LYS A 301 25.80 -3.12 -19.73
CA LYS A 301 24.83 -2.19 -20.36
C LYS A 301 24.86 -2.13 -21.89
N ASN A 302 25.86 -2.73 -22.54
CA ASN A 302 26.12 -2.62 -23.97
C ASN A 302 25.91 -3.94 -24.74
N ILE A 303 25.42 -4.99 -24.07
CA ILE A 303 25.05 -6.25 -24.73
C ILE A 303 23.71 -6.08 -25.42
N LYS A 304 23.66 -6.43 -26.71
CA LYS A 304 22.40 -6.59 -27.45
C LYS A 304 22.01 -8.06 -27.41
N VAL A 305 20.77 -8.33 -27.04
CA VAL A 305 20.18 -9.67 -27.10
C VAL A 305 19.45 -9.79 -28.43
N SER A 306 19.84 -10.75 -29.26
CA SER A 306 19.01 -11.13 -30.42
C SER A 306 17.90 -12.06 -29.93
N VAL A 307 16.67 -11.77 -30.33
CA VAL A 307 15.49 -12.58 -30.02
C VAL A 307 15.12 -13.32 -31.31
N SER A 308 15.18 -14.65 -31.27
CA SER A 308 14.89 -15.47 -32.44
C SER A 308 13.41 -15.37 -32.85
N ALA A 309 13.13 -15.49 -34.14
CA ALA A 309 11.81 -15.66 -34.71
C ALA A 309 11.41 -17.15 -34.78
N THR A 310 10.11 -17.44 -34.70
CA THR A 310 9.58 -18.79 -34.90
C THR A 310 8.20 -18.79 -35.54
N THR A 311 7.88 -19.85 -36.30
CA THR A 311 6.54 -20.09 -36.87
C THR A 311 5.58 -20.82 -35.95
N ARG A 312 6.07 -21.25 -34.78
CA ARG A 312 5.25 -21.92 -33.78
C ARG A 312 4.29 -20.93 -33.10
N LYS A 313 3.08 -21.38 -32.77
CA LYS A 313 2.17 -20.58 -31.91
C LYS A 313 2.74 -20.36 -30.50
N PRO A 314 2.51 -19.20 -29.86
CA PRO A 314 2.96 -18.92 -28.49
C PRO A 314 2.40 -19.95 -27.49
N ARG A 315 3.22 -20.39 -26.52
CA ARG A 315 2.77 -21.16 -25.35
C ARG A 315 2.25 -20.22 -24.26
N VAL A 316 1.50 -20.78 -23.32
CA VAL A 316 0.99 -20.05 -22.15
C VAL A 316 2.17 -19.44 -21.38
N GLY A 317 2.18 -18.10 -21.28
CA GLY A 317 3.23 -17.33 -20.60
C GLY A 317 4.35 -16.79 -21.50
N GLU A 318 4.40 -17.16 -22.78
CA GLU A 318 5.34 -16.56 -23.74
C GLU A 318 4.82 -15.21 -24.25
N ILE A 319 5.71 -14.23 -24.32
CA ILE A 319 5.40 -12.86 -24.73
C ILE A 319 6.11 -12.55 -26.05
N GLU A 320 5.35 -12.04 -27.03
CA GLU A 320 5.83 -11.57 -28.33
C GLU A 320 6.99 -10.58 -28.17
N SER A 321 8.01 -10.67 -29.03
CA SER A 321 9.22 -9.84 -29.04
C SER A 321 10.08 -9.89 -27.76
N LYS A 322 9.72 -10.72 -26.78
CA LYS A 322 10.52 -10.98 -25.56
C LYS A 322 11.07 -12.39 -25.52
N ASN A 323 10.24 -13.37 -25.88
CA ASN A 323 10.64 -14.77 -25.94
C ASN A 323 11.03 -15.18 -27.36
N TYR A 324 10.15 -14.87 -28.31
CA TYR A 324 10.37 -15.05 -29.75
C TYR A 324 9.62 -13.95 -30.53
N PHE A 325 10.00 -13.73 -31.78
CA PHE A 325 9.11 -13.14 -32.77
C PHE A 325 8.20 -14.23 -33.35
N PHE A 326 6.91 -14.23 -33.03
CA PHE A 326 5.98 -15.23 -33.54
C PHE A 326 5.43 -14.76 -34.89
N ILE A 327 5.97 -15.30 -35.98
CA ILE A 327 5.62 -14.90 -37.35
C ILE A 327 5.01 -16.07 -38.10
N ASP A 328 4.16 -15.82 -39.08
CA ASP A 328 3.63 -16.88 -39.94
C ASP A 328 4.71 -17.44 -40.89
N GLU A 329 4.45 -18.62 -41.45
CA GLU A 329 5.42 -19.32 -42.30
C GLU A 329 5.75 -18.53 -43.58
N GLU A 330 4.78 -17.84 -44.18
CA GLU A 330 4.98 -17.04 -45.39
C GLU A 330 5.90 -15.85 -45.10
N SER A 331 5.66 -15.14 -43.99
CA SER A 331 6.51 -14.05 -43.50
C SER A 331 7.91 -14.53 -43.10
N PHE A 332 8.03 -15.72 -42.50
CA PHE A 332 9.32 -16.30 -42.15
C PHE A 332 10.16 -16.59 -43.40
N LEU A 333 9.56 -17.25 -44.40
CA LEU A 333 10.22 -17.57 -45.66
C LEU A 333 10.63 -16.31 -46.41
N LYS A 334 9.79 -15.26 -46.38
CA LYS A 334 10.14 -13.96 -46.97
C LYS A 334 11.39 -13.36 -46.31
N LYS A 335 11.49 -13.41 -44.98
CA LYS A 335 12.67 -12.93 -44.24
C LYS A 335 13.94 -13.73 -44.54
N ILE A 336 13.82 -15.03 -44.85
CA ILE A 336 14.96 -15.80 -45.37
C ILE A 336 15.39 -15.26 -46.74
N CYS A 337 14.44 -14.99 -47.65
CA CYS A 337 14.75 -14.43 -48.97
C CYS A 337 15.37 -13.03 -48.90
N ASP A 338 14.96 -12.23 -47.92
CA ASP A 338 15.46 -10.87 -47.69
C ASP A 338 16.79 -10.84 -46.90
N GLU A 339 17.41 -12.01 -46.63
CA GLU A 339 18.65 -12.17 -45.85
C GLU A 339 18.61 -11.53 -44.45
N GLU A 340 17.44 -11.53 -43.81
CA GLU A 340 17.23 -10.91 -42.50
C GLU A 340 17.57 -11.84 -41.30
N PHE A 341 18.03 -13.07 -41.55
CA PHE A 341 18.42 -14.02 -40.52
C PHE A 341 19.90 -14.42 -40.64
N LEU A 342 20.61 -14.36 -39.51
CA LEU A 342 21.98 -14.88 -39.38
C LEU A 342 22.03 -16.41 -39.49
N GLU A 343 21.01 -17.08 -38.95
CA GLU A 343 20.85 -18.53 -39.03
C GLU A 343 19.37 -18.91 -38.95
N TYR A 344 19.00 -20.06 -39.54
CA TYR A 344 17.66 -20.63 -39.42
C TYR A 344 17.66 -22.16 -39.51
N ALA A 345 16.65 -22.78 -38.90
CA ALA A 345 16.46 -24.23 -38.90
C ALA A 345 14.98 -24.62 -38.86
N LEU A 346 14.64 -25.74 -39.50
CA LEU A 346 13.33 -26.39 -39.40
C LEU A 346 13.38 -27.47 -38.32
N VAL A 347 12.66 -27.27 -37.23
CA VAL A 347 12.68 -28.15 -36.05
C VAL A 347 11.26 -28.57 -35.68
N TYR A 348 10.98 -29.88 -35.75
CA TYR A 348 9.65 -30.45 -35.47
C TYR A 348 8.50 -29.75 -36.21
N GLY A 349 8.70 -29.45 -37.50
CA GLY A 349 7.68 -28.83 -38.35
C GLY A 349 7.46 -27.32 -38.12
N ASN A 350 8.32 -26.65 -37.35
CA ASN A 350 8.29 -25.20 -37.17
C ASN A 350 9.66 -24.61 -37.50
N TYR A 351 9.69 -23.44 -38.13
CA TYR A 351 10.93 -22.71 -38.39
C TYR A 351 11.36 -21.92 -37.16
N TYR A 352 12.67 -21.81 -36.99
CA TYR A 352 13.33 -20.97 -35.99
C TYR A 352 14.47 -20.22 -36.68
N GLY A 353 14.59 -18.92 -36.44
CA GLY A 353 15.63 -18.10 -37.07
C GLY A 353 16.11 -16.99 -36.16
N THR A 354 17.41 -16.73 -36.16
CA THR A 354 18.02 -15.68 -35.33
C THR A 354 18.32 -14.47 -36.22
N PRO A 355 17.66 -13.32 -36.01
CA PRO A 355 17.90 -12.10 -36.80
C PRO A 355 19.19 -11.40 -36.41
#